data_AF-A0A2T6M373-F1
#
_entry.id   AF-A0A2T6M373-F1
#
_cell.length_a   1.000
_cell.length_b   1.000
_cell.length_c   1.000
_cell.angle_alpha   90.00
_cell.angle_beta   90.00
_cell.angle_gamma   90.00
#
_symmetry.space_group_name_H-M   'P 1'
#
loop_
_entity.id
_entity.type
_entity.pdbx_description
1 polymer ?
#
loop_
_entity_poly.entity_id
_entity_poly.type
_entity_poly.pdbx_seq_one_letter_code
_entity_poly.pdbx_strand_id
1 'polypeptide(L)'
;MAFTAAQRRILAALAIAGALVAAPAIASAPAQEPDISGVWNRYPPYPGTFSGQPDPAELQVVPPPLRAPYLAQWQAMEQRRAAADAAGKPLPTPSSQCLPEGVPGIMGAHYALQILQNPALRQVTVLAEFMSQVRRIYLDEALPPVEAINPGYFGRSVGRWEGGVLVVETAGVREDVRYEDIPHSPAMHVEERLHLRADGILADDVTITDPQYLTAPYRFTFLYKREPASYRIEEYVCDGDRTVVGTDGSLEMKTEPTP
;
A
#
# COMPACT_ATOMS: atom_id res chain seq x y z
N MET A 1 64.31 73.01 -33.34
CA MET A 1 62.96 73.61 -33.49
C MET A 1 61.96 72.70 -32.78
N ALA A 2 61.11 73.30 -31.92
CA ALA A 2 59.84 72.81 -31.36
C ALA A 2 59.82 71.50 -30.52
N PHE A 3 59.51 71.53 -29.21
CA PHE A 3 58.17 71.43 -28.56
C PHE A 3 57.47 70.08 -28.91
N THR A 4 57.02 69.20 -28.00
CA THR A 4 56.18 69.35 -26.80
C THR A 4 56.13 68.04 -25.96
N ALA A 5 55.79 68.17 -24.68
CA ALA A 5 55.55 67.12 -23.69
C ALA A 5 54.31 66.24 -23.95
N ALA A 6 54.31 65.02 -23.42
CA ALA A 6 53.08 64.28 -23.09
C ALA A 6 53.32 63.30 -21.91
N GLN A 7 52.69 63.59 -20.78
CA GLN A 7 52.66 62.78 -19.57
C GLN A 7 51.96 61.44 -19.81
N ARG A 8 52.55 60.33 -19.34
CA ARG A 8 51.84 59.05 -19.16
C ARG A 8 51.51 58.86 -17.69
N ARG A 9 50.21 58.87 -17.39
CA ARG A 9 49.63 58.58 -16.08
C ARG A 9 49.76 57.09 -15.79
N ILE A 10 50.31 56.74 -14.63
CA ILE A 10 50.35 55.37 -14.10
C ILE A 10 49.00 55.12 -13.42
N LEU A 11 48.21 54.18 -13.94
CA LEU A 11 47.02 53.66 -13.28
C LEU A 11 47.45 52.49 -12.39
N ALA A 12 47.41 52.68 -11.08
CA ALA A 12 47.53 51.59 -10.10
C ALA A 12 46.19 50.85 -10.02
N ALA A 13 46.16 49.59 -10.45
CA ALA A 13 45.02 48.71 -10.25
C ALA A 13 45.07 48.15 -8.81
N LEU A 14 44.15 48.58 -7.94
CA LEU A 14 43.92 47.91 -6.67
C LEU A 14 43.17 46.60 -6.92
N ALA A 15 43.84 45.47 -6.71
CA ALA A 15 43.18 44.18 -6.61
C ALA A 15 42.56 44.04 -5.21
N ILE A 16 41.23 44.11 -5.14
CA ILE A 16 40.49 43.79 -3.92
C ILE A 16 40.33 42.26 -3.89
N ALA A 17 41.14 41.58 -3.09
CA ALA A 17 40.98 40.17 -2.78
C ALA A 17 39.77 40.00 -1.85
N GLY A 18 38.61 39.65 -2.40
CA GLY A 18 37.44 39.26 -1.63
C GLY A 18 37.63 37.87 -1.04
N ALA A 19 37.78 37.77 0.28
CA ALA A 19 37.74 36.49 0.99
C ALA A 19 36.30 35.97 0.99
N LEU A 20 36.03 34.92 0.21
CA LEU A 20 34.81 34.13 0.34
C LEU A 20 34.84 33.42 1.70
N VAL A 21 34.06 33.92 2.66
CA VAL A 21 33.75 33.18 3.88
C VAL A 21 32.74 32.10 3.49
N ALA A 22 33.21 30.86 3.32
CA ALA A 22 32.33 29.71 3.17
C ALA A 22 31.60 29.50 4.50
N ALA A 23 30.30 29.83 4.54
CA ALA A 23 29.46 29.48 5.66
C ALA A 23 29.38 27.95 5.76
N PRO A 24 29.51 27.35 6.96
CA PRO A 24 29.37 25.91 7.11
C PRO A 24 27.94 25.54 6.71
N ALA A 25 27.81 24.68 5.69
CA ALA A 25 26.55 24.02 5.41
C ALA A 25 26.21 23.17 6.63
N ILE A 26 25.20 23.59 7.38
CA ILE A 26 24.62 22.77 8.44
C ILE A 26 23.98 21.59 7.72
N ALA A 27 24.67 20.46 7.71
CA ALA A 27 24.07 19.20 7.30
C ALA A 27 22.92 18.91 8.27
N SER A 28 21.68 18.96 7.78
CA SER A 28 20.51 18.52 8.53
C SER A 28 20.78 17.09 8.99
N ALA A 29 20.66 16.83 10.29
CA ALA A 29 20.63 15.46 10.79
C ALA A 29 19.54 14.70 10.02
N PRO A 30 19.74 13.42 9.65
CA PRO A 30 18.67 12.64 9.04
C PRO A 30 17.46 12.72 9.97
N ALA A 31 16.33 13.15 9.42
CA ALA A 31 15.08 13.21 10.17
C ALA A 31 14.83 11.81 10.74
N GLN A 32 14.59 11.72 12.05
CA GLN A 32 14.28 10.46 12.69
C GLN A 32 13.04 9.86 12.02
N GLU A 33 13.14 8.60 11.58
CA GLU A 33 12.02 7.87 10.99
C GLU A 33 10.83 7.89 11.95
N PRO A 34 9.62 8.30 11.50
CA PRO A 34 8.45 8.30 12.35
C PRO A 34 8.14 6.90 12.89
N ASP A 35 7.81 6.83 14.18
CA ASP A 35 7.31 5.59 14.78
C ASP A 35 5.81 5.43 14.50
N ILE A 36 5.50 4.65 13.48
CA ILE A 36 4.15 4.24 13.10
C ILE A 36 3.76 2.90 13.72
N SER A 37 4.60 2.29 14.56
CA SER A 37 4.29 1.03 15.24
C SER A 37 3.05 1.20 16.13
N GLY A 38 2.13 0.25 16.08
CA GLY A 38 0.88 0.33 16.81
C GLY A 38 -0.23 -0.49 16.19
N VAL A 39 -1.41 -0.44 16.83
CA VAL A 39 -2.64 -1.06 16.32
C VAL A 39 -3.50 0.03 15.70
N TRP A 40 -4.00 -0.23 14.50
CA TRP A 40 -4.64 0.72 13.62
C TRP A 40 -5.94 0.12 13.08
N ASN A 41 -7.06 0.81 13.28
CA ASN A 41 -8.33 0.43 12.68
C ASN A 41 -8.67 1.36 11.52
N ARG A 42 -9.38 0.81 10.53
CA ARG A 42 -9.86 1.58 9.39
C ARG A 42 -10.65 2.82 9.86
N TYR A 43 -10.36 3.96 9.26
CA TYR A 43 -11.00 5.24 9.56
C TYR A 43 -11.54 5.91 8.27
N PRO A 44 -12.76 6.47 8.29
CA PRO A 44 -13.88 6.05 9.12
C PRO A 44 -13.98 4.53 9.26
N PRO A 45 -14.62 4.04 10.34
CA PRO A 45 -14.94 2.62 10.46
C PRO A 45 -15.61 2.16 9.18
N TYR A 46 -15.13 1.03 8.64
CA TYR A 46 -15.70 0.43 7.45
C TYR A 46 -17.22 0.27 7.66
N PRO A 47 -18.09 0.96 6.89
CA PRO A 47 -19.53 0.76 7.02
C PRO A 47 -19.84 -0.69 6.69
N GLY A 48 -20.75 -1.29 7.47
CA GLY A 48 -21.31 -2.59 7.16
C GLY A 48 -21.60 -2.70 5.67
N THR A 49 -21.02 -3.74 5.07
CA THR A 49 -21.28 -4.18 3.71
C THR A 49 -22.76 -3.96 3.34
N PHE A 50 -22.98 -3.38 2.16
CA PHE A 50 -24.27 -3.05 1.53
C PHE A 50 -24.90 -1.68 1.90
N SER A 51 -24.69 -0.70 1.00
CA SER A 51 -25.50 0.53 0.77
C SER A 51 -25.17 1.84 1.51
N GLY A 52 -23.90 2.26 1.54
CA GLY A 52 -23.54 3.65 1.81
C GLY A 52 -22.26 4.07 1.09
N GLN A 53 -22.23 5.28 0.53
CA GLN A 53 -20.98 5.87 -0.01
C GLN A 53 -20.03 6.18 1.16
N PRO A 54 -18.74 5.79 1.10
CA PRO A 54 -17.78 6.15 2.13
C PRO A 54 -17.50 7.66 2.12
N ASP A 55 -17.59 8.29 3.30
CA ASP A 55 -17.18 9.66 3.59
C ASP A 55 -15.97 9.59 4.52
N PRO A 56 -14.74 10.02 4.12
CA PRO A 56 -14.41 11.03 3.12
C PRO A 56 -14.23 10.53 1.68
N ALA A 57 -14.33 11.46 0.72
CA ALA A 57 -14.23 11.20 -0.72
C ALA A 57 -12.96 10.44 -1.15
N GLU A 58 -11.86 10.59 -0.41
CA GLU A 58 -10.59 9.90 -0.62
C GLU A 58 -10.70 8.37 -0.50
N LEU A 59 -11.74 7.88 0.18
CA LEU A 59 -12.02 6.45 0.36
C LEU A 59 -12.96 5.87 -0.71
N GLN A 60 -13.47 6.68 -1.63
CA GLN A 60 -14.38 6.21 -2.66
C GLN A 60 -13.63 5.34 -3.66
N VAL A 61 -14.12 4.12 -3.88
CA VAL A 61 -13.66 3.26 -4.97
C VAL A 61 -14.05 3.93 -6.28
N VAL A 62 -13.08 4.55 -6.94
CA VAL A 62 -13.29 5.14 -8.26
C VAL A 62 -13.23 4.03 -9.31
N PRO A 63 -14.00 4.10 -10.40
CA PRO A 63 -13.88 3.12 -11.47
C PRO A 63 -12.43 3.02 -11.97
N PRO A 64 -11.86 1.81 -12.08
CA PRO A 64 -10.48 1.67 -12.50
C PRO A 64 -10.32 2.04 -13.99
N PRO A 65 -9.20 2.67 -14.39
CA PRO A 65 -8.94 3.06 -15.76
C PRO A 65 -8.50 1.86 -16.63
N LEU A 66 -9.28 0.78 -16.64
CA LEU A 66 -9.01 -0.46 -17.37
C LEU A 66 -9.06 -0.26 -18.90
N ARG A 67 -8.17 -0.96 -19.61
CA ARG A 67 -8.20 -1.12 -21.06
C ARG A 67 -9.33 -2.08 -21.47
N ALA A 68 -9.81 -1.95 -22.71
CA ALA A 68 -10.59 -3.03 -23.31
C ALA A 68 -9.68 -4.26 -23.57
N PRO A 69 -10.17 -5.50 -23.36
CA PRO A 69 -11.53 -5.88 -22.97
C PRO A 69 -11.79 -5.91 -21.45
N TYR A 70 -10.77 -5.70 -20.62
CA TYR A 70 -10.84 -5.85 -19.15
C TYR A 70 -11.88 -4.95 -18.50
N LEU A 71 -12.06 -3.72 -19.00
CA LEU A 71 -13.11 -2.81 -18.52
C LEU A 71 -14.51 -3.43 -18.64
N ALA A 72 -14.82 -4.06 -19.79
CA ALA A 72 -16.12 -4.68 -20.01
C ALA A 72 -16.30 -5.93 -19.14
N GLN A 73 -15.23 -6.69 -18.91
CA GLN A 73 -15.25 -7.86 -18.04
C GLN A 73 -15.50 -7.46 -16.57
N TRP A 74 -14.81 -6.42 -16.10
CA TRP A 74 -15.00 -5.89 -14.75
C TRP A 74 -16.42 -5.33 -14.57
N GLN A 75 -16.92 -4.51 -15.50
CA GLN A 75 -18.30 -4.00 -15.46
C GLN A 75 -19.35 -5.11 -15.43
N ALA A 76 -19.14 -6.20 -16.18
CA ALA A 76 -20.03 -7.35 -16.16
C ALA A 76 -20.00 -8.08 -14.81
N MET A 77 -18.83 -8.18 -14.17
CA MET A 77 -18.70 -8.77 -12.84
C MET A 77 -19.39 -7.91 -11.78
N GLU A 78 -19.21 -6.59 -11.82
CA GLU A 78 -19.88 -5.64 -10.91
C GLU A 78 -21.40 -5.73 -11.03
N GLN A 79 -21.93 -5.76 -12.26
CA GLN A 79 -23.37 -5.95 -12.49
C GLN A 79 -23.87 -7.29 -11.93
N ARG A 80 -23.10 -8.36 -12.11
CA ARG A 80 -23.43 -9.68 -11.59
C ARG A 80 -23.44 -9.70 -10.06
N ARG A 81 -22.47 -9.05 -9.42
CA ARG A 81 -22.39 -8.91 -7.95
C ARG A 81 -23.57 -8.11 -7.42
N ALA A 82 -23.84 -6.94 -7.98
CA ALA A 82 -24.99 -6.12 -7.59
C ALA A 82 -26.34 -6.86 -7.74
N ALA A 83 -26.52 -7.62 -8.82
CA ALA A 83 -27.73 -8.43 -9.02
C ALA A 83 -27.85 -9.58 -8.00
N ALA A 84 -26.73 -10.24 -7.69
CA ALA A 84 -26.65 -11.29 -6.68
C ALA A 84 -26.97 -10.76 -5.28
N ASP A 85 -26.44 -9.59 -4.92
CA ASP A 85 -26.68 -8.93 -3.64
C ASP A 85 -28.14 -8.48 -3.50
N ALA A 86 -28.69 -7.86 -4.55
CA ALA A 86 -30.11 -7.48 -4.59
C ALA A 86 -31.06 -8.69 -4.50
N ALA A 87 -30.61 -9.87 -4.95
CA ALA A 87 -31.33 -11.12 -4.82
C ALA A 87 -31.11 -11.83 -3.47
N GLY A 88 -30.31 -11.27 -2.56
CA GLY A 88 -29.96 -11.88 -1.27
C GLY A 88 -29.07 -13.12 -1.40
N LYS A 89 -28.33 -13.24 -2.51
CA LYS A 89 -27.47 -14.39 -2.84
C LYS A 89 -26.05 -13.92 -3.19
N PRO A 90 -25.33 -13.28 -2.26
CA PRO A 90 -24.03 -12.68 -2.54
C PRO A 90 -23.06 -13.71 -3.14
N LEU A 91 -22.25 -13.25 -4.09
CA LEU A 91 -21.22 -14.08 -4.71
C LEU A 91 -20.05 -14.30 -3.73
N PRO A 92 -19.34 -15.45 -3.82
CA PRO A 92 -18.20 -15.71 -2.96
C PRO A 92 -17.11 -14.63 -3.14
N THR A 93 -16.44 -14.31 -2.04
CA THR A 93 -15.25 -13.44 -2.00
C THR A 93 -14.03 -14.28 -1.62
N PRO A 94 -12.79 -13.78 -1.77
CA PRO A 94 -11.61 -14.44 -1.21
C PRO A 94 -11.79 -14.70 0.30
N SER A 95 -12.24 -13.68 1.03
CA SER A 95 -12.54 -13.73 2.47
C SER A 95 -13.56 -14.81 2.84
N SER A 96 -14.67 -14.95 2.09
CA SER A 96 -15.69 -15.97 2.36
C SER A 96 -15.21 -17.40 2.04
N GLN A 97 -14.07 -17.53 1.36
CA GLN A 97 -13.43 -18.81 1.02
C GLN A 97 -12.15 -19.06 1.84
N CYS A 98 -11.91 -18.26 2.88
CA CYS A 98 -10.69 -18.34 3.69
C CYS A 98 -9.41 -18.21 2.86
N LEU A 99 -9.43 -17.40 1.80
CA LEU A 99 -8.25 -17.03 1.01
C LEU A 99 -7.72 -15.65 1.44
N PRO A 100 -6.39 -15.46 1.57
CA PRO A 100 -5.82 -14.16 1.89
C PRO A 100 -6.22 -13.08 0.89
N GLU A 101 -6.30 -11.85 1.38
CA GLU A 101 -6.76 -10.69 0.60
C GLU A 101 -5.70 -10.16 -0.36
N GLY A 102 -4.43 -10.50 -0.08
CA GLY A 102 -3.28 -10.06 -0.85
C GLY A 102 -3.01 -8.56 -0.74
N VAL A 103 -2.33 -7.98 -1.72
CA VAL A 103 -1.99 -6.54 -1.76
C VAL A 103 -2.71 -5.86 -2.93
N PRO A 104 -3.34 -4.69 -2.73
CA PRO A 104 -3.41 -3.92 -1.48
C PRO A 104 -4.51 -4.38 -0.50
N GLY A 105 -5.23 -5.47 -0.78
CA GLY A 105 -6.39 -5.92 0.00
C GLY A 105 -6.17 -6.02 1.52
N ILE A 106 -5.03 -6.54 1.98
CA ILE A 106 -4.68 -6.63 3.41
C ILE A 106 -4.67 -5.26 4.10
N MET A 107 -4.31 -4.20 3.38
CA MET A 107 -4.32 -2.83 3.90
C MET A 107 -5.74 -2.25 3.96
N GLY A 108 -6.74 -2.95 3.43
CA GLY A 108 -8.15 -2.64 3.62
C GLY A 108 -8.59 -2.63 5.10
N ALA A 109 -7.86 -3.34 5.96
CA ALA A 109 -8.09 -3.37 7.41
C ALA A 109 -9.53 -3.75 7.79
N HIS A 110 -10.02 -4.90 7.28
CA HIS A 110 -11.32 -5.46 7.67
C HIS A 110 -11.49 -5.59 9.19
N TYR A 111 -10.40 -5.94 9.86
CA TYR A 111 -10.17 -5.74 11.28
C TYR A 111 -8.83 -5.02 11.48
N ALA A 112 -8.44 -4.80 12.73
CA ALA A 112 -7.26 -4.01 13.06
C ALA A 112 -5.98 -4.53 12.40
N LEU A 113 -5.13 -3.60 11.99
CA LEU A 113 -3.75 -3.84 11.56
C LEU A 113 -2.81 -3.51 12.71
N GLN A 114 -1.94 -4.43 13.07
CA GLN A 114 -0.77 -4.14 13.90
C GLN A 114 0.46 -3.95 13.02
N ILE A 115 0.99 -2.73 13.03
CA ILE A 115 2.23 -2.38 12.35
C ILE A 115 3.36 -2.49 13.38
N LEU A 116 4.41 -3.23 13.02
CA LEU A 116 5.60 -3.44 13.83
C LEU A 116 6.83 -2.99 13.04
N GLN A 117 7.45 -1.88 13.45
CA GLN A 117 8.77 -1.53 12.94
C GLN A 117 9.82 -2.34 13.69
N ASN A 118 10.69 -3.01 12.94
CA ASN A 118 11.81 -3.77 13.46
C ASN A 118 13.12 -3.26 12.84
N PRO A 119 13.74 -2.23 13.43
CA PRO A 119 14.99 -1.66 12.93
C PRO A 119 16.13 -2.69 12.88
N ALA A 120 16.17 -3.66 13.82
CA ALA A 120 17.21 -4.68 13.87
C ALA A 120 17.15 -5.65 12.67
N LEU A 121 15.95 -5.90 12.14
CA LEU A 121 15.75 -6.69 10.93
C LEU A 121 15.63 -5.84 9.66
N ARG A 122 15.71 -4.51 9.77
CA ARG A 122 15.39 -3.56 8.69
C ARG A 122 14.07 -3.93 8.02
N GLN A 123 13.01 -4.05 8.81
CA GLN A 123 11.73 -4.57 8.34
C GLN A 123 10.56 -3.85 9.01
N VAL A 124 9.49 -3.64 8.26
CA VAL A 124 8.16 -3.34 8.80
C VAL A 124 7.27 -4.56 8.59
N THR A 125 6.61 -5.03 9.63
CA THR A 125 5.63 -6.11 9.54
C THR A 125 4.24 -5.55 9.73
N VAL A 126 3.33 -5.90 8.84
CA VAL A 126 1.89 -5.66 8.98
C VAL A 126 1.24 -6.99 9.34
N LEU A 127 0.64 -7.03 10.53
CA LEU A 127 -0.17 -8.14 11.00
C LEU A 127 -1.63 -7.71 10.91
N ALA A 128 -2.44 -8.39 10.10
CA ALA A 128 -3.88 -8.16 10.10
C ALA A 128 -4.56 -9.14 11.05
N GLU A 129 -5.41 -8.62 11.94
CA GLU A 129 -6.27 -9.43 12.81
C GLU A 129 -7.15 -10.36 11.95
N PHE A 130 -7.68 -9.86 10.83
CA PHE A 130 -8.44 -10.66 9.88
C PHE A 130 -7.58 -11.78 9.28
N MET A 131 -8.00 -13.04 9.52
CA MET A 131 -7.33 -14.25 9.05
C MET A 131 -5.87 -14.39 9.51
N SER A 132 -5.45 -13.66 10.56
CA SER A 132 -4.07 -13.68 11.07
C SER A 132 -3.01 -13.49 9.96
N GLN A 133 -3.29 -12.62 8.98
CA GLN A 133 -2.44 -12.44 7.80
C GLN A 133 -1.16 -11.68 8.16
N VAL A 134 -0.04 -12.07 7.53
CA VAL A 134 1.27 -11.46 7.78
C VAL A 134 1.90 -10.99 6.49
N ARG A 135 2.05 -9.67 6.35
CA ARG A 135 2.83 -9.04 5.29
C ARG A 135 4.12 -8.48 5.86
N ARG A 136 5.23 -8.67 5.14
CA ARG A 136 6.57 -8.19 5.52
C ARG A 136 7.08 -7.24 4.45
N ILE A 137 7.56 -6.08 4.87
CA ILE A 137 8.13 -5.04 4.03
C ILE A 137 9.61 -4.92 4.42
N TYR A 138 10.50 -5.30 3.50
CA TYR A 138 11.95 -5.26 3.73
C TYR A 138 12.49 -3.87 3.40
N LEU A 139 13.17 -3.25 4.34
CA LEU A 139 13.61 -1.86 4.22
C LEU A 139 14.96 -1.74 3.51
N ASP A 140 15.05 -0.72 2.65
CA ASP A 140 16.24 -0.32 1.90
C ASP A 140 16.84 -1.44 1.03
N GLU A 141 15.97 -2.34 0.57
CA GLU A 141 16.28 -3.35 -0.44
C GLU A 141 15.75 -2.91 -1.82
N ALA A 142 16.41 -3.36 -2.88
CA ALA A 142 15.89 -3.19 -4.23
C ALA A 142 14.79 -4.23 -4.48
N LEU A 143 13.66 -3.81 -5.05
CA LEU A 143 12.63 -4.73 -5.50
C LEU A 143 13.21 -5.59 -6.65
N PRO A 144 13.20 -6.94 -6.53
CA PRO A 144 13.65 -7.79 -7.62
C PRO A 144 12.76 -7.61 -8.86
N PRO A 145 13.28 -7.86 -10.08
CA PRO A 145 12.44 -7.99 -11.26
C PRO A 145 11.33 -9.00 -11.04
N VAL A 146 10.14 -8.76 -11.60
CA VAL A 146 8.94 -9.57 -11.32
C VAL A 146 9.12 -11.03 -11.74
N GLU A 147 9.93 -11.28 -12.76
CA GLU A 147 10.27 -12.62 -13.26
C GLU A 147 11.12 -13.43 -12.27
N ALA A 148 11.76 -12.77 -11.31
CA ALA A 148 12.54 -13.39 -10.23
C ALA A 148 11.73 -13.59 -8.95
N ILE A 149 10.45 -13.17 -8.91
CA ILE A 149 9.58 -13.28 -7.74
C ILE A 149 8.60 -14.44 -7.96
N ASN A 150 8.59 -15.40 -7.03
CA ASN A 150 7.53 -16.41 -6.98
C ASN A 150 6.20 -15.74 -6.59
N PRO A 151 5.14 -15.79 -7.41
CA PRO A 151 3.92 -15.08 -7.10
C PRO A 151 3.25 -15.58 -5.81
N GLY A 152 2.89 -14.64 -4.94
CA GLY A 152 2.21 -14.91 -3.67
C GLY A 152 1.01 -13.99 -3.45
N TYR A 153 0.19 -14.26 -2.43
CA TYR A 153 -0.92 -13.36 -2.10
C TYR A 153 -0.43 -11.93 -1.81
N PHE A 154 0.64 -11.80 -1.02
CA PHE A 154 1.20 -10.51 -0.63
C PHE A 154 2.36 -10.03 -1.53
N GLY A 155 2.71 -10.80 -2.56
CA GLY A 155 3.89 -10.54 -3.40
C GLY A 155 5.19 -10.36 -2.62
N ARG A 156 6.10 -9.56 -3.18
CA ARG A 156 7.33 -9.08 -2.53
C ARG A 156 7.20 -7.58 -2.30
N SER A 157 7.24 -7.16 -1.04
CA SER A 157 7.26 -5.74 -0.67
C SER A 157 8.64 -5.30 -0.19
N VAL A 158 9.14 -4.21 -0.74
CA VAL A 158 10.31 -3.47 -0.23
C VAL A 158 9.90 -2.05 0.12
N GLY A 159 10.58 -1.41 1.06
CA GLY A 159 10.25 -0.04 1.43
C GLY A 159 11.45 0.80 1.80
N ARG A 160 11.25 2.11 1.87
CA ARG A 160 12.26 3.08 2.30
C ARG A 160 11.58 4.30 2.91
N TRP A 161 12.29 5.00 3.78
CA TRP A 161 11.81 6.26 4.34
C TRP A 161 12.24 7.46 3.49
N GLU A 162 11.26 8.28 3.10
CA GLU A 162 11.46 9.52 2.36
C GLU A 162 10.78 10.67 3.12
N GLY A 163 11.56 11.48 3.84
CA GLY A 163 11.02 12.67 4.52
C GLY A 163 9.88 12.38 5.51
N GLY A 164 9.93 11.24 6.20
CA GLY A 164 8.88 10.82 7.14
C GLY A 164 7.73 10.02 6.51
N VAL A 165 7.80 9.71 5.22
CA VAL A 165 6.87 8.82 4.52
C VAL A 165 7.55 7.47 4.31
N LEU A 166 6.89 6.38 4.68
CA LEU A 166 7.32 5.04 4.29
C LEU A 166 6.77 4.76 2.90
N VAL A 167 7.65 4.77 1.90
CA VAL A 167 7.32 4.42 0.52
C VAL A 167 7.56 2.93 0.35
N VAL A 168 6.53 2.21 -0.08
CA VAL A 168 6.56 0.76 -0.25
C VAL A 168 6.24 0.42 -1.69
N GLU A 169 7.03 -0.46 -2.28
CA GLU A 169 6.84 -0.99 -3.63
C GLU A 169 6.59 -2.49 -3.54
N THR A 170 5.56 -2.97 -4.24
CA THR A 170 5.17 -4.38 -4.26
C THR A 170 4.96 -4.90 -5.67
N ALA A 171 5.55 -6.05 -5.97
CA ALA A 171 5.36 -6.81 -7.21
C ALA A 171 5.20 -8.31 -6.94
N GLY A 172 4.79 -9.07 -7.97
CA GLY A 172 4.63 -10.53 -7.86
C GLY A 172 3.42 -10.95 -7.04
N VAL A 173 2.35 -10.15 -7.05
CA VAL A 173 1.04 -10.56 -6.55
C VAL A 173 0.43 -11.55 -7.54
N ARG A 174 -0.16 -12.64 -7.05
CA ARG A 174 -0.81 -13.64 -7.92
C ARG A 174 -2.00 -13.02 -8.67
N GLU A 175 -2.21 -13.40 -9.92
CA GLU A 175 -3.30 -12.89 -10.78
C GLU A 175 -4.72 -13.28 -10.34
N ASP A 176 -4.85 -14.25 -9.43
CA ASP A 176 -6.12 -14.63 -8.81
C ASP A 176 -6.48 -13.76 -7.59
N VAL A 177 -5.55 -12.94 -7.10
CA VAL A 177 -5.84 -11.88 -6.13
C VAL A 177 -6.40 -10.68 -6.87
N ARG A 178 -7.58 -10.22 -6.48
CA ARG A 178 -8.22 -9.06 -7.11
C ARG A 178 -8.75 -8.13 -6.05
N TYR A 179 -8.25 -6.89 -6.06
CA TYR A 179 -8.83 -5.82 -5.27
C TYR A 179 -10.04 -5.26 -6.01
N GLU A 180 -11.22 -5.24 -5.39
CA GLU A 180 -12.49 -4.77 -5.99
C GLU A 180 -12.82 -5.44 -7.34
N ASP A 181 -12.55 -6.75 -7.44
CA ASP A 181 -12.70 -7.56 -8.66
C ASP A 181 -11.88 -7.08 -9.88
N ILE A 182 -10.99 -6.09 -9.70
CA ILE A 182 -10.16 -5.52 -10.76
C ILE A 182 -9.16 -6.57 -11.23
N PRO A 183 -9.20 -6.99 -12.51
CA PRO A 183 -8.20 -7.91 -13.04
C PRO A 183 -6.86 -7.18 -13.23
N HIS A 184 -5.77 -7.93 -13.08
CA HIS A 184 -4.43 -7.42 -13.36
C HIS A 184 -3.57 -8.52 -14.03
N SER A 185 -2.46 -8.10 -14.62
CA SER A 185 -1.44 -8.95 -15.23
C SER A 185 -0.31 -9.26 -14.22
N PRO A 186 0.63 -10.14 -14.56
CA PRO A 186 1.86 -10.32 -13.77
C PRO A 186 2.70 -9.04 -13.64
N ALA A 187 2.51 -8.05 -14.53
CA ALA A 187 3.23 -6.78 -14.52
C ALA A 187 2.63 -5.74 -13.55
N MET A 188 1.63 -6.12 -12.74
CA MET A 188 1.08 -5.23 -11.72
C MET A 188 2.15 -4.82 -10.71
N HIS A 189 2.22 -3.51 -10.47
CA HIS A 189 3.06 -2.89 -9.46
C HIS A 189 2.21 -1.99 -8.57
N VAL A 190 2.35 -2.15 -7.26
CA VAL A 190 1.65 -1.36 -6.24
C VAL A 190 2.69 -0.52 -5.50
N GLU A 191 2.51 0.79 -5.55
CA GLU A 191 3.23 1.75 -4.70
C GLU A 191 2.28 2.23 -3.59
N GLU A 192 2.75 2.22 -2.36
CA GLU A 192 2.05 2.72 -1.17
C GLU A 192 2.90 3.79 -0.48
N ARG A 193 2.26 4.85 0.02
CA ARG A 193 2.93 5.95 0.72
C ARG A 193 2.29 6.15 2.09
N LEU A 194 2.84 5.47 3.09
CA LEU A 194 2.34 5.53 4.47
C LEU A 194 2.92 6.76 5.19
N HIS A 195 2.04 7.61 5.70
CA HIS A 195 2.42 8.84 6.39
C HIS A 195 1.46 9.21 7.51
N LEU A 196 2.00 9.66 8.65
CA LEU A 196 1.21 10.11 9.79
C LEU A 196 0.78 11.57 9.60
N ARG A 197 -0.53 11.80 9.56
CA ARG A 197 -1.12 13.14 9.51
C ARG A 197 -1.01 13.84 10.86
N ALA A 198 -1.11 15.17 10.86
CA ALA A 198 -1.00 15.99 12.07
C ALA A 198 -2.11 15.73 13.11
N ASP A 199 -3.25 15.19 12.68
CA ASP A 199 -4.38 14.79 13.53
C ASP A 199 -4.24 13.37 14.12
N GLY A 200 -3.13 12.68 13.83
CA GLY A 200 -2.85 11.33 14.31
C GLY A 200 -3.46 10.21 13.46
N ILE A 201 -4.07 10.53 12.32
CA ILE A 201 -4.51 9.54 11.34
C ILE A 201 -3.31 9.06 10.51
N LEU A 202 -3.12 7.75 10.43
CA LEU A 202 -2.18 7.17 9.47
C LEU A 202 -2.90 7.12 8.12
N ALA A 203 -2.27 7.66 7.09
CA ALA A 203 -2.77 7.59 5.71
C ALA A 203 -1.83 6.73 4.87
N ASP A 204 -2.40 5.98 3.95
CA ASP A 204 -1.71 5.13 3.00
C ASP A 204 -2.25 5.44 1.59
N ASP A 205 -1.49 6.22 0.84
CA ASP A 205 -1.84 6.56 -0.54
C ASP A 205 -1.37 5.44 -1.46
N VAL A 206 -2.32 4.74 -2.07
CA VAL A 206 -2.07 3.60 -2.93
C VAL A 206 -2.11 4.04 -4.39
N THR A 207 -1.10 3.62 -5.15
CA THR A 207 -1.04 3.74 -6.61
C THR A 207 -0.78 2.38 -7.23
N ILE A 208 -1.74 1.87 -8.00
CA ILE A 208 -1.59 0.65 -8.78
C ILE A 208 -1.26 1.02 -10.23
N THR A 209 -0.23 0.39 -10.77
CA THR A 209 0.15 0.49 -12.17
C THR A 209 0.18 -0.89 -12.81
N ASP A 210 -0.35 -0.99 -14.02
CA ASP A 210 -0.29 -2.18 -14.84
C ASP A 210 -0.34 -1.73 -16.31
N PRO A 211 0.78 -1.71 -17.03
CA PRO A 211 0.80 -1.21 -18.40
C PRO A 211 -0.01 -2.08 -19.37
N GLN A 212 -0.24 -3.35 -19.02
CA GLN A 212 -0.99 -4.29 -19.86
C GLN A 212 -2.50 -4.09 -19.70
N TYR A 213 -2.97 -3.84 -18.47
CA TYR A 213 -4.41 -3.84 -18.16
C TYR A 213 -4.96 -2.43 -17.91
N LEU A 214 -4.15 -1.48 -17.45
CA LEU A 214 -4.57 -0.11 -17.15
C LEU A 214 -4.11 0.91 -18.23
N THR A 215 -4.94 1.91 -18.46
CA THR A 215 -4.65 3.06 -19.33
C THR A 215 -3.92 4.19 -18.60
N ALA A 216 -4.07 4.26 -17.27
CA ALA A 216 -3.42 5.20 -16.37
C ALA A 216 -3.29 4.56 -14.98
N PRO A 217 -2.44 5.09 -14.07
CA PRO A 217 -2.38 4.58 -12.69
C PRO A 217 -3.74 4.71 -11.98
N TYR A 218 -4.13 3.66 -11.26
CA TYR A 218 -5.31 3.65 -10.38
C TYR A 218 -4.89 4.08 -8.98
N ARG A 219 -5.61 5.05 -8.38
CA ARG A 219 -5.22 5.68 -7.12
C ARG A 219 -6.38 5.80 -6.16
N PHE A 220 -6.11 5.55 -4.88
CA PHE A 220 -7.03 5.73 -3.76
C PHE A 220 -6.23 5.81 -2.46
N THR A 221 -6.87 6.22 -1.37
CA THR A 221 -6.20 6.33 -0.08
C THR A 221 -6.92 5.48 0.95
N PHE A 222 -6.15 4.86 1.84
CA PHE A 222 -6.62 4.22 3.04
C PHE A 222 -6.26 5.09 4.25
N LEU A 223 -7.18 5.21 5.21
CA LEU A 223 -6.97 5.99 6.43
C LEU A 223 -7.19 5.09 7.64
N TYR A 224 -6.40 5.30 8.69
CA TYR A 224 -6.45 4.50 9.90
C TYR A 224 -6.35 5.37 11.15
N LYS A 225 -7.19 5.04 12.14
CA LYS A 225 -7.13 5.61 13.47
C LYS A 225 -6.41 4.66 14.40
N ARG A 226 -5.51 5.20 15.21
CA ARG A 226 -4.76 4.42 16.20
C ARG A 226 -5.67 3.99 17.34
N GLU A 227 -5.60 2.71 17.69
CA GLU A 227 -6.24 2.15 18.88
C GLU A 227 -5.45 2.51 20.16
N PRO A 228 -6.11 2.56 21.34
CA PRO A 228 -5.41 2.79 22.59
C PRO A 228 -4.48 1.63 22.90
N ALA A 229 -3.43 1.88 23.68
CA ALA A 229 -2.45 0.86 24.06
C ALA A 229 -3.04 -0.34 24.84
N SER A 230 -4.27 -0.21 25.35
CA SER A 230 -5.03 -1.29 25.98
C SER A 230 -5.70 -2.26 25.01
N TYR A 231 -5.85 -1.88 23.72
CA TYR A 231 -6.43 -2.76 22.71
C TYR A 231 -5.56 -4.01 22.54
N ARG A 232 -6.20 -5.16 22.41
CA ARG A 232 -5.54 -6.45 22.16
C ARG A 232 -6.15 -7.01 20.89
N ILE A 233 -5.27 -7.41 19.97
CA ILE A 233 -5.70 -8.18 18.80
C ILE A 233 -6.14 -9.55 19.31
N GLU A 234 -7.34 -9.94 18.94
CA GLU A 234 -7.90 -11.25 19.29
C GLU A 234 -7.56 -12.28 18.21
N GLU A 235 -7.72 -13.55 18.56
CA GLU A 235 -7.55 -14.64 17.60
C GLU A 235 -8.69 -14.64 16.57
N TYR A 236 -8.32 -14.73 15.29
CA TYR A 236 -9.26 -14.94 14.21
C TYR A 236 -8.96 -16.28 13.51
N VAL A 237 -9.95 -17.15 13.47
CA VAL A 237 -9.89 -18.43 12.74
C VAL A 237 -10.97 -18.43 11.65
N CYS A 238 -10.53 -18.48 10.38
CA CYS A 238 -11.43 -18.78 9.28
C CYS A 238 -11.58 -20.28 9.16
N ASP A 239 -12.70 -20.81 9.67
CA ASP A 239 -12.99 -22.23 9.58
C ASP A 239 -13.77 -22.54 8.29
N GLY A 240 -13.02 -22.85 7.22
CA GLY A 240 -13.55 -23.24 5.93
C GLY A 240 -13.88 -24.73 5.82
N ASP A 241 -14.06 -25.44 6.96
CA ASP A 241 -13.99 -26.90 6.98
C ASP A 241 -15.07 -27.57 6.12
N ARG A 242 -14.55 -28.24 5.09
CA ARG A 242 -15.27 -29.16 4.22
C ARG A 242 -15.09 -30.60 4.65
N THR A 243 -14.41 -30.87 5.76
CA THR A 243 -14.21 -32.22 6.28
C THR A 243 -15.41 -32.63 7.12
N VAL A 244 -15.77 -33.89 7.04
CA VAL A 244 -16.70 -34.56 7.94
C VAL A 244 -15.91 -35.69 8.58
N VAL A 245 -15.79 -35.65 9.91
CA VAL A 245 -15.20 -36.76 10.66
C VAL A 245 -16.31 -37.74 10.98
N GLY A 246 -16.28 -38.92 10.35
CA GLY A 246 -17.18 -40.02 10.63
C GLY A 246 -17.02 -40.50 12.07
N THR A 247 -18.06 -41.14 12.62
CA THR A 247 -18.02 -41.67 13.99
C THR A 247 -17.00 -42.79 14.19
N ASP A 248 -16.49 -43.37 13.11
CA ASP A 248 -15.40 -44.34 13.07
C ASP A 248 -14.01 -43.68 12.93
N GLY A 249 -13.95 -42.34 12.90
CA GLY A 249 -12.74 -41.56 12.70
C GLY A 249 -12.32 -41.43 11.23
N SER A 250 -13.13 -41.88 10.27
CA SER A 250 -12.88 -41.66 8.85
C SER A 250 -13.02 -40.17 8.49
N LEU A 251 -12.21 -39.71 7.53
CA LEU A 251 -12.31 -38.36 6.98
C LEU A 251 -13.06 -38.43 5.65
N GLU A 252 -14.23 -37.81 5.60
CA GLU A 252 -14.97 -37.58 4.37
C GLU A 252 -14.90 -36.10 4.00
N MET A 253 -15.03 -35.79 2.71
CA MET A 253 -15.20 -34.40 2.25
C MET A 253 -16.69 -34.13 1.98
N LYS A 254 -17.19 -32.98 2.44
CA LYS A 254 -18.43 -32.35 1.99
C LYS A 254 -18.31 -32.11 0.49
N THR A 255 -18.95 -32.98 -0.29
CA THR A 255 -19.02 -32.90 -1.75
C THR A 255 -20.18 -32.01 -2.21
N GLU A 256 -21.15 -31.75 -1.35
CA GLU A 256 -22.27 -30.85 -1.60
C GLU A 256 -22.12 -29.53 -0.81
N PRO A 257 -22.53 -28.38 -1.38
CA PRO A 257 -22.66 -27.14 -0.62
C PRO A 257 -23.61 -27.36 0.56
N THR A 258 -23.23 -26.94 1.77
CA THR A 258 -24.15 -26.95 2.91
C THR A 258 -25.31 -25.98 2.60
N PRO A 259 -26.58 -26.40 2.77
CA PRO A 259 -27.75 -25.58 2.44
C PRO A 259 -27.85 -24.31 3.28
#